data_AF-A0A800KCJ6-F1
#
_entry.id   AF-A0A800KCJ6-F1
#
_cell.length_a   1.000
_cell.length_b   1.000
_cell.length_c   1.000
_cell.angle_alpha   90.00
_cell.angle_beta   90.00
_cell.angle_gamma   90.00
#
_symmetry.space_group_name_H-M   'P 1'
#
loop_
_entity.id
_entity.type
_entity.pdbx_description
1 polymer ?
#
loop_
_entity_poly.entity_id
_entity_poly.type
_entity_poly.pdbx_seq_one_letter_code
_entity_poly.pdbx_strand_id
1 'polypeptide(L)'
;MTENFDDELARMDELEEQADSAIFEALLLDDPIRGLTLRHHPTVQSGSTLQSVIDILRNEKVGCVMVEKDNQIIGVMTERDFLLRAI
;
A
#
# COMPACT_ATOMS: atom_id res chain seq x y z
N MET A 1 -43.06 14.42 24.25
CA MET A 1 -42.80 14.68 22.82
C MET A 1 -41.37 15.19 22.61
N THR A 2 -40.80 15.92 23.57
CA THR A 2 -39.42 16.43 23.55
C THR A 2 -38.34 15.36 23.71
N GLU A 3 -38.53 14.37 24.59
CA GLU A 3 -37.49 13.35 24.86
C GLU A 3 -37.13 12.47 23.66
N ASN A 4 -38.07 12.20 22.76
CA ASN A 4 -37.81 11.39 21.57
C ASN A 4 -36.99 12.16 20.50
N PHE A 5 -37.00 13.50 20.56
CA PHE A 5 -36.17 14.33 19.68
C PHE A 5 -34.74 14.44 20.23
N ASP A 6 -34.58 14.50 21.55
CA ASP A 6 -33.26 14.54 22.18
C ASP A 6 -32.49 13.23 21.97
N ASP A 7 -33.18 12.07 22.07
CA ASP A 7 -32.58 10.77 21.78
C ASP A 7 -32.17 10.60 20.30
N GLU A 8 -32.95 11.14 19.36
CA GLU A 8 -32.58 11.14 17.94
C GLU A 8 -31.41 12.07 17.64
N LEU A 9 -31.35 13.23 18.30
CA LEU A 9 -30.27 14.20 18.15
C LEU A 9 -28.94 13.66 18.70
N ALA A 10 -28.97 13.04 19.88
CA ALA A 10 -27.80 12.39 20.48
C ALA A 10 -27.25 11.27 19.58
N ARG A 11 -28.14 10.51 18.93
CA ARG A 11 -27.75 9.46 17.99
C ARG A 11 -27.15 9.99 16.68
N MET A 12 -27.51 11.20 16.26
CA MET A 12 -26.89 11.85 15.11
C MET A 12 -25.47 12.31 15.45
N ASP A 13 -25.28 12.93 16.62
CA ASP A 13 -23.97 13.38 17.11
C ASP A 13 -23.00 12.19 17.30
N GLU A 14 -23.46 11.06 17.85
CA GLU A 14 -22.66 9.84 18.00
C GLU A 14 -22.22 9.23 16.65
N LEU A 15 -23.04 9.37 15.59
CA LEU A 15 -22.68 8.92 14.24
C LEU A 15 -21.70 9.87 13.56
N GLU A 16 -21.72 11.16 13.91
CA GLU A 16 -20.81 12.19 13.40
C GLU A 16 -19.39 12.03 13.99
N GLU A 17 -19.27 11.70 15.28
CA GLU A 17 -17.97 11.35 15.90
C GLU A 17 -17.35 10.06 15.31
N GLN A 18 -18.19 9.09 14.89
CA GLN A 18 -17.71 7.89 14.21
C GLN A 18 -17.29 8.15 12.75
N ALA A 19 -17.68 9.30 12.19
CA ALA A 19 -17.31 9.73 10.84
C ALA A 19 -15.95 10.46 10.79
N ASP A 20 -15.13 10.36 11.83
CA ASP A 20 -13.67 10.52 11.76
C ASP A 20 -13.05 9.38 10.92
N SER A 21 -13.54 9.24 9.69
CA SER A 21 -12.81 8.60 8.62
C SER A 21 -11.59 9.48 8.41
N ALA A 22 -10.49 9.13 9.08
CA ALA A 22 -9.21 9.82 9.02
C ALA A 22 -9.03 10.41 7.62
N ILE A 23 -9.19 11.74 7.53
CA ILE A 23 -8.98 12.46 6.28
C ILE A 23 -7.56 12.09 5.90
N PHE A 24 -7.39 11.32 4.83
CA PHE A 24 -6.07 11.08 4.26
C PHE A 24 -5.49 12.48 4.03
N GLU A 25 -4.38 12.77 4.71
CA GLU A 25 -3.64 14.01 4.52
C GLU A 25 -3.46 14.21 3.01
N ALA A 26 -4.07 15.28 2.50
CA ALA A 26 -4.06 15.54 1.08
C ALA A 26 -2.62 15.86 0.66
N LEU A 27 -2.05 15.03 -0.20
CA LEU A 27 -0.72 15.25 -0.75
C LEU A 27 -0.76 16.37 -1.79
N LEU A 28 0.13 17.34 -1.64
CA LEU A 28 0.43 18.33 -2.66
C LEU A 28 1.49 17.78 -3.64
N LEU A 29 1.52 18.31 -4.85
CA LEU A 29 2.48 17.89 -5.89
C LEU A 29 3.94 18.22 -5.52
N ASP A 30 4.12 19.23 -4.70
CA ASP A 30 5.38 19.75 -4.18
C ASP A 30 5.80 19.11 -2.86
N ASP A 31 4.97 18.22 -2.28
CA ASP A 31 5.37 17.45 -1.11
C ASP A 31 6.56 16.55 -1.46
N PRO A 32 7.63 16.58 -0.64
CA PRO A 32 8.80 15.80 -0.93
C PRO A 32 8.48 14.31 -0.73
N ILE A 33 8.90 13.46 -1.68
CA ILE A 33 8.71 11.98 -1.61
C ILE A 33 9.19 11.39 -0.27
N ARG A 34 10.23 11.98 0.33
CA ARG A 34 10.79 11.56 1.63
C ARG A 34 9.80 11.69 2.80
N GLY A 35 8.78 12.54 2.67
CA GLY A 35 7.73 12.75 3.66
C GLY A 35 6.56 11.77 3.51
N LEU A 36 6.54 10.97 2.43
CA LEU A 36 5.51 9.97 2.22
C LEU A 36 5.70 8.80 3.20
N THR A 37 4.60 8.32 3.76
CA THR A 37 4.60 7.06 4.50
C THR A 37 4.67 5.92 3.49
N LEU A 38 5.88 5.45 3.20
CA LEU A 38 6.13 4.34 2.30
C LEU A 38 5.99 3.01 3.05
N ARG A 39 5.24 2.08 2.48
CA ARG A 39 5.16 0.71 2.98
C ARG A 39 6.45 -0.04 2.65
N HIS A 40 6.83 -0.98 3.51
CA HIS A 40 7.89 -1.93 3.17
C HIS A 40 7.55 -2.64 1.86
N HIS A 41 8.56 -2.84 1.01
CA HIS A 41 8.39 -3.47 -0.28
C HIS A 41 9.42 -4.61 -0.44
N PRO A 42 9.01 -5.80 -0.93
CA PRO A 42 9.88 -6.95 -1.01
C PRO A 42 11.09 -6.72 -1.93
N THR A 43 12.23 -7.22 -1.48
CA THR A 43 13.51 -7.18 -2.19
C THR A 43 14.06 -8.59 -2.31
N VAL A 44 14.55 -8.95 -3.49
CA VAL A 44 15.12 -10.27 -3.79
C VAL A 44 16.58 -10.13 -4.22
N GLN A 45 17.39 -11.12 -3.90
CA GLN A 45 18.79 -11.17 -4.34
C GLN A 45 18.88 -11.53 -5.81
N SER A 46 19.85 -10.93 -6.51
CA SER A 46 20.19 -11.29 -7.88
C SER A 46 20.56 -12.77 -7.96
N GLY A 47 19.93 -13.50 -8.89
CA GLY A 47 20.07 -14.95 -9.01
C GLY A 47 18.97 -15.75 -8.31
N SER A 48 18.04 -15.09 -7.61
CA SER A 48 16.78 -15.73 -7.15
C SER A 48 16.05 -16.41 -8.32
N THR A 49 15.40 -17.53 -8.04
CA THR A 49 14.63 -18.24 -9.07
C THR A 49 13.37 -17.46 -9.42
N LEU A 50 12.91 -17.57 -10.66
CA LEU A 50 11.63 -16.95 -11.05
C LEU A 50 10.46 -17.46 -10.20
N GLN A 51 10.49 -18.74 -9.83
CA GLN A 51 9.45 -19.34 -8.99
C GLN A 51 9.36 -18.63 -7.62
N SER A 52 10.49 -18.39 -6.94
CA SER A 52 10.45 -17.73 -5.63
C SER A 52 9.95 -16.29 -5.73
N VAL A 53 10.29 -15.58 -6.82
CA VAL A 53 9.77 -14.24 -7.08
C VAL A 53 8.27 -14.26 -7.31
N ILE A 54 7.75 -15.20 -8.10
CA ILE A 54 6.30 -15.36 -8.34
C ILE A 54 5.55 -15.67 -7.04
N ASP A 55 6.13 -16.51 -6.19
CA ASP A 55 5.54 -16.82 -4.88
C ASP A 55 5.47 -15.58 -3.99
N ILE A 56 6.49 -14.71 -4.00
CA ILE A 56 6.48 -13.43 -3.30
C ILE A 56 5.38 -12.51 -3.84
N LEU A 57 5.34 -12.29 -5.17
CA LEU A 57 4.33 -11.44 -5.81
C LEU A 57 2.91 -11.89 -5.42
N ARG A 58 2.66 -13.21 -5.43
CA ARG A 58 1.37 -13.81 -5.07
C ARG A 58 1.03 -13.69 -3.59
N ASN A 59 1.97 -14.05 -2.72
CA ASN A 59 1.72 -14.14 -1.27
C ASN A 59 1.64 -12.75 -0.63
N GLU A 60 2.49 -11.83 -1.05
CA GLU A 60 2.51 -10.45 -0.55
C GLU A 60 1.54 -9.53 -1.30
N LYS A 61 0.90 -10.02 -2.38
CA LYS A 61 -0.06 -9.29 -3.23
C LYS A 61 0.53 -7.98 -3.76
N VAL A 62 1.76 -8.05 -4.27
CA VAL A 62 2.48 -6.93 -4.89
C VAL A 62 2.73 -7.21 -6.38
N GLY A 63 2.79 -6.18 -7.20
CA GLY A 63 2.99 -6.31 -8.66
C GLY A 63 4.46 -6.25 -9.11
N CYS A 64 5.38 -6.00 -8.18
CA CYS A 64 6.81 -5.96 -8.45
C CYS A 64 7.63 -6.34 -7.21
N VAL A 65 8.92 -6.63 -7.45
CA VAL A 65 9.95 -6.77 -6.42
C VAL A 65 11.17 -5.93 -6.81
N MET A 66 11.90 -5.47 -5.81
CA MET A 66 13.21 -4.85 -6.00
C MET A 66 14.28 -5.93 -6.15
N VAL A 67 15.24 -5.74 -7.05
CA VAL A 67 16.36 -6.67 -7.22
C VAL A 67 17.63 -6.05 -6.65
N GLU A 68 18.25 -6.75 -5.70
CA GLU A 68 19.47 -6.33 -5.02
C GLU A 68 20.65 -7.21 -5.41
N LYS A 69 21.84 -6.62 -5.46
CA LYS A 69 23.12 -7.32 -5.50
C LYS A 69 24.14 -6.52 -4.69
N ASP A 70 24.90 -7.19 -3.83
CA ASP A 70 25.97 -6.57 -3.03
C ASP A 70 25.46 -5.32 -2.25
N ASN A 71 24.29 -5.43 -1.60
CA ASN A 71 23.61 -4.35 -0.87
C ASN A 71 23.23 -3.12 -1.73
N GLN A 72 23.21 -3.26 -3.05
CA GLN A 72 22.77 -2.21 -3.97
C GLN A 72 21.56 -2.68 -4.77
N ILE A 73 20.53 -1.83 -4.84
CA ILE A 73 19.41 -2.05 -5.76
C ILE A 73 19.91 -1.88 -7.19
N ILE A 74 19.79 -2.94 -7.98
CA ILE A 74 20.22 -2.99 -9.37
C ILE A 74 19.05 -2.97 -10.37
N GLY A 75 17.81 -3.12 -9.90
CA GLY A 75 16.66 -3.06 -10.78
C GLY A 75 15.34 -3.39 -10.11
N VAL A 76 14.31 -3.48 -10.95
CA VAL A 76 12.93 -3.85 -10.58
C VAL A 76 12.49 -4.97 -11.51
N MET A 77 11.84 -5.98 -10.96
CA MET A 77 11.14 -7.00 -11.74
C MET A 77 9.63 -6.85 -11.52
N THR A 78 8.88 -6.90 -12.60
CA THR A 78 7.42 -6.80 -12.62
C THR A 78 6.78 -8.06 -13.19
N GLU A 79 5.48 -8.23 -13.00
CA GLU A 79 4.70 -9.30 -13.66
C GLU A 79 4.86 -9.28 -15.19
N ARG A 80 4.98 -8.09 -15.79
CA ARG A 80 5.20 -7.92 -17.23
C ARG A 80 6.50 -8.56 -17.70
N ASP A 81 7.56 -8.52 -16.89
CA ASP A 81 8.83 -9.15 -17.24
C ASP A 81 8.70 -10.67 -17.33
N PHE A 82 7.90 -11.28 -16.46
CA PHE A 82 7.59 -12.70 -16.53
C PHE A 82 6.83 -13.03 -17.82
N LEU A 83 5.75 -12.30 -18.10
CA LEU A 83 4.88 -12.55 -19.26
C LEU A 83 5.57 -12.35 -20.62
N LEU A 84 6.54 -11.43 -20.72
CA LEU A 84 7.14 -11.05 -22.00
C LEU A 84 8.54 -11.64 -22.23
N ARG A 85 9.21 -12.15 -21.20
CA ARG A 85 10.62 -12.54 -21.29
C ARG A 85 10.93 -13.93 -20.75
N ALA A 86 10.07 -14.50 -19.91
CA ALA A 86 10.30 -15.83 -19.32
C ALA A 86 9.47 -16.94 -19.96
N ILE A 87 8.31 -16.57 -20.54
CA ILE A 87 7.44 -17.45 -21.33
C ILE A 87 7.56 -17.02 -22.79
#